data_AF-A0A9Q9B3G3-F1
#
_entry.id   AF-A0A9Q9B3G3-F1
#
_cell.length_a   1.000
_cell.length_b   1.000
_cell.length_c   1.000
_cell.angle_alpha   90.00
_cell.angle_beta   90.00
_cell.angle_gamma   90.00
#
_symmetry.space_group_name_H-M   'P 1'
#
loop_
_entity.id
_entity.type
_entity.pdbx_description
1 polymer ?
#
loop_
_entity_poly.entity_id
_entity_poly.type
_entity_poly.pdbx_seq_one_letter_code
_entity_poly.pdbx_strand_id
1 'polypeptide(L)'
;MSSATDPPITAKMQPTLEDTKKISAALRTFGVVELLERVLQNLEIKDLVIVTRVCKDWKDLVDSSPLLQEITFKRAAPVTEVLYRETPFEP
;
A
#
# COMPACT_ATOMS: atom_id res chain seq x y z
N MET A 1 65.61 8.08 -9.07
CA MET A 1 64.68 8.56 -8.03
C MET A 1 63.29 8.16 -8.53
N SER A 2 62.76 6.98 -8.22
CA SER A 2 61.92 6.67 -7.02
C SER A 2 61.23 7.93 -6.49
N SER A 3 59.91 8.00 -6.36
CA SER A 3 59.07 7.00 -5.69
C SER A 3 57.59 7.08 -6.12
N ALA A 4 56.94 5.92 -6.09
CA ALA A 4 55.50 5.69 -6.20
C ALA A 4 54.73 6.21 -4.98
N THR A 5 53.42 6.49 -5.11
CA THR A 5 52.37 6.19 -4.11
C THR A 5 50.98 6.26 -4.79
N ASP A 6 50.20 5.21 -4.54
CA ASP A 6 48.89 4.80 -5.10
C ASP A 6 47.66 5.71 -4.82
N PRO A 7 46.53 5.51 -5.54
CA PRO A 7 45.23 6.12 -5.21
C PRO A 7 44.57 5.33 -4.06
N PRO A 8 43.82 5.95 -3.13
CA PRO A 8 42.36 5.88 -3.25
C PRO A 8 41.59 6.93 -2.43
N ILE A 9 40.54 7.55 -2.99
CA ILE A 9 39.39 7.91 -2.16
C ILE A 9 38.13 7.48 -2.89
N THR A 10 37.63 6.34 -2.45
CA THR A 10 36.30 5.81 -2.69
C THR A 10 35.30 6.98 -2.61
N ALA A 11 34.71 7.34 -3.75
CA ALA A 11 33.51 8.17 -3.75
C ALA A 11 32.41 7.35 -3.06
N LYS A 12 32.30 7.49 -1.73
CA LYS A 12 31.08 7.13 -1.03
C LYS A 12 30.01 8.01 -1.65
N MET A 13 29.11 7.39 -2.41
CA MET A 13 27.83 7.99 -2.78
C MET A 13 27.10 8.29 -1.48
N GLN A 14 27.43 9.43 -0.86
CA GLN A 14 26.68 9.97 0.24
C GLN A 14 25.35 10.40 -0.37
N PRO A 15 24.23 9.79 0.03
CA PRO A 15 22.92 10.26 -0.41
C PRO A 15 22.84 11.73 -0.01
N THR A 16 22.51 12.57 -0.98
CA THR A 16 22.43 14.02 -0.75
C THR A 16 21.35 14.29 0.29
N LEU A 17 21.45 15.39 1.05
CA LEU A 17 20.45 15.77 2.06
C LEU A 17 19.02 15.77 1.49
N GLU A 18 18.88 16.09 0.20
CA GLU A 18 17.61 16.02 -0.53
C GLU A 18 17.09 14.58 -0.70
N ASP A 19 17.96 13.60 -0.91
CA ASP A 19 17.58 12.18 -0.99
C ASP A 19 17.08 11.67 0.36
N THR A 20 17.74 12.03 1.46
CA THR A 20 17.26 11.67 2.81
C THR A 20 15.90 12.29 3.14
N LYS A 21 15.64 13.52 2.68
CA LYS A 21 14.35 14.19 2.90
C LYS A 21 13.22 13.51 2.13
N LYS A 22 13.47 13.13 0.87
CA LYS A 22 12.53 12.37 0.01
C LYS A 22 12.23 10.98 0.58
N ILE A 23 13.25 10.26 1.05
CA ILE A 23 13.10 8.96 1.71
C ILE A 23 12.15 9.10 2.92
N SER A 24 12.30 10.16 3.72
CA SER A 24 11.44 10.37 4.90
C SER A 24 9.96 10.62 4.56
N ALA A 25 9.66 11.30 3.45
CA ALA A 25 8.29 11.56 3.03
C ALA A 25 7.62 10.30 2.50
N ALA A 26 8.33 9.55 1.65
CA ALA A 26 7.86 8.28 1.10
C ALA A 26 7.57 7.24 2.21
N LEU A 27 8.46 7.11 3.20
CA LEU A 27 8.25 6.22 4.36
C LEU A 27 7.03 6.63 5.19
N ARG A 28 6.84 7.93 5.42
CA ARG A 28 5.65 8.43 6.12
C ARG A 28 4.38 8.16 5.33
N THR A 29 4.41 8.24 4.00
CA THR A 29 3.22 8.00 3.17
C THR A 29 2.89 6.52 3.04
N PHE A 30 3.87 5.64 2.84
CA PHE A 30 3.62 4.19 2.65
C PHE A 30 3.00 3.55 3.90
N GLY A 31 3.48 3.89 5.10
CA GLY A 31 2.88 3.38 6.34
C GLY A 31 1.47 3.93 6.61
N VAL A 32 1.18 5.15 6.18
CA VAL A 32 -0.14 5.79 6.41
C VAL A 32 -1.19 5.25 5.44
N VAL A 33 -0.83 5.00 4.18
CA VAL A 33 -1.76 4.48 3.17
C VAL A 33 -2.19 3.06 3.48
N GLU A 34 -1.25 2.16 3.78
CA GLU A 34 -1.57 0.76 4.14
C GLU A 34 -2.42 0.68 5.42
N LEU A 35 -2.12 1.53 6.41
CA LEU A 35 -2.90 1.60 7.64
C LEU A 35 -4.33 2.11 7.37
N LEU A 36 -4.45 3.16 6.55
CA LEU A 36 -5.75 3.70 6.16
C LEU A 36 -6.57 2.64 5.44
N GLU A 37 -5.98 1.90 4.49
CA GLU A 37 -6.66 0.81 3.79
C GLU A 37 -7.22 -0.24 4.76
N ARG A 38 -6.43 -0.66 5.77
CA ARG A 38 -6.88 -1.62 6.80
C ARG A 38 -8.02 -1.07 7.65
N VAL A 39 -8.01 0.22 7.98
CA VAL A 39 -9.11 0.86 8.71
C VAL A 39 -10.38 0.85 7.84
N LEU A 40 -10.26 1.24 6.57
CA LEU A 40 -11.38 1.30 5.63
C LEU A 40 -11.99 -0.08 5.33
N GLN A 41 -11.21 -1.15 5.33
CA GLN A 41 -11.70 -2.52 5.15
C GLN A 41 -12.70 -2.96 6.23
N ASN A 42 -12.69 -2.33 7.42
CA ASN A 42 -13.62 -2.64 8.50
C ASN A 42 -14.96 -1.90 8.39
N LEU A 43 -15.13 -1.04 7.38
CA LEU A 43 -16.35 -0.25 7.18
C LEU A 43 -17.36 -0.98 6.31
N GLU A 44 -18.64 -0.68 6.54
CA GLU A 44 -19.70 -1.10 5.64
C GLU A 44 -19.62 -0.33 4.30
N ILE A 45 -20.21 -0.92 3.26
CA ILE A 45 -20.19 -0.38 1.89
C ILE A 45 -20.73 1.05 1.83
N LYS A 46 -21.78 1.35 2.61
CA LYS A 46 -22.39 2.68 2.67
C LYS A 46 -21.38 3.72 3.16
N ASP A 47 -20.61 3.39 4.18
CA ASP A 47 -19.59 4.27 4.75
C ASP A 47 -18.40 4.42 3.81
N LEU A 48 -18.01 3.35 3.10
CA LEU A 48 -16.98 3.43 2.06
C LEU A 48 -17.35 4.39 0.93
N VAL A 49 -18.62 4.44 0.52
CA VAL A 49 -19.08 5.42 -0.48
C VAL A 49 -18.94 6.85 0.06
N ILE A 50 -19.20 7.09 1.34
CA ILE A 50 -19.04 8.41 1.97
C ILE A 50 -17.57 8.79 2.05
N VAL A 51 -16.69 7.85 2.43
CA VAL A 51 -15.23 7.99 2.50
C VAL A 51 -14.64 8.51 1.18
N THR A 52 -15.17 8.08 0.02
CA THR A 52 -14.72 8.60 -1.29
C THR A 52 -14.98 10.09 -1.52
N ARG A 53 -15.76 10.75 -0.65
CA ARG A 53 -16.09 12.19 -0.75
C ARG A 53 -15.30 13.06 0.24
N VAL A 54 -14.49 12.46 1.13
CA VAL A 54 -13.73 13.20 2.14
C VAL A 54 -12.60 14.02 1.50
N CYS A 55 -11.76 13.37 0.69
CA CYS A 55 -10.73 14.03 -0.11
C CYS A 55 -10.30 13.15 -1.31
N LYS A 56 -9.46 13.71 -2.19
CA LYS A 56 -8.96 13.02 -3.39
C LYS A 56 -8.14 11.79 -3.04
N ASP A 57 -7.24 11.89 -2.06
CA ASP A 57 -6.36 10.77 -1.68
C ASP A 57 -7.15 9.55 -1.18
N TRP A 58 -8.23 9.78 -0.44
CA TRP A 58 -9.10 8.72 0.08
C TRP A 58 -9.90 8.07 -1.05
N LYS A 59 -10.40 8.88 -1.99
CA LYS A 59 -11.04 8.39 -3.20
C LYS A 59 -10.07 7.53 -4.02
N ASP A 60 -8.86 8.04 -4.26
CA ASP A 60 -7.84 7.36 -5.04
C ASP A 60 -7.42 6.04 -4.38
N LEU A 61 -7.37 5.98 -3.04
CA LEU A 61 -7.13 4.73 -2.31
C LEU A 61 -8.26 3.71 -2.51
N VAL A 62 -9.52 4.12 -2.36
CA VAL A 62 -10.69 3.23 -2.59
C VAL A 62 -10.77 2.78 -4.05
N ASP A 63 -10.37 3.63 -5.00
CA ASP A 63 -10.38 3.34 -6.42
C ASP A 63 -9.15 2.54 -6.88
N SER A 64 -8.07 2.42 -6.09
CA SER A 64 -6.87 1.67 -6.44
C SER A 64 -6.70 0.36 -5.67
N SER A 65 -7.22 0.27 -4.45
CA SER A 65 -7.16 -0.93 -3.61
C SER A 65 -8.10 -2.05 -4.12
N PRO A 66 -7.59 -3.24 -4.48
CA PRO A 66 -8.43 -4.38 -4.86
C PRO A 66 -9.37 -4.81 -3.73
N LEU A 67 -8.91 -4.80 -2.48
CA LEU A 67 -9.69 -5.22 -1.33
C LEU A 67 -10.88 -4.29 -1.10
N LEU A 68 -10.65 -2.97 -1.16
CA LEU A 68 -11.74 -1.99 -1.03
C LEU A 68 -12.69 -2.03 -2.22
N GLN A 69 -12.18 -2.30 -3.43
CA GLN A 69 -13.01 -2.48 -4.61
C GLN A 69 -13.91 -3.73 -4.51
N GLU A 70 -13.41 -4.83 -3.94
CA GLU A 70 -14.21 -6.05 -3.70
C GLU A 70 -15.34 -5.79 -2.71
N ILE A 71 -15.05 -5.10 -1.60
CA ILE A 71 -16.08 -4.70 -0.63
C ILE A 71 -17.10 -3.76 -1.28
N THR A 72 -16.66 -2.80 -2.10
CA THR A 72 -17.55 -1.84 -2.78
C THR A 72 -18.26 -2.45 -4.01
N PHE A 73 -18.09 -3.75 -4.28
CA PHE A 73 -18.59 -4.44 -5.48
C PHE A 73 -18.14 -3.82 -6.81
N LYS A 74 -17.07 -3.02 -6.80
CA LYS A 74 -16.42 -2.50 -8.01
C LYS A 74 -15.60 -3.58 -8.72
N ARG A 75 -15.24 -4.62 -7.99
CA ARG A 75 -14.50 -5.79 -8.47
C ARG A 75 -15.18 -7.05 -7.94
N ALA A 76 -15.27 -8.08 -8.77
CA ALA A 76 -15.69 -9.40 -8.31
C ALA A 76 -14.58 -9.97 -7.42
N ALA A 77 -14.94 -10.41 -6.20
CA ALA A 77 -14.03 -11.18 -5.38
C ALA A 77 -13.62 -12.44 -6.15
N PRO A 78 -12.34 -12.87 -6.09
CA PRO A 78 -11.95 -14.13 -6.68
C PRO A 78 -12.84 -15.23 -6.10
N VAL A 79 -13.36 -16.10 -6.98
CA VAL A 79 -14.07 -17.30 -6.56
C VAL A 79 -13.03 -18.17 -5.87
N THR A 80 -12.88 -18.00 -4.57
CA THR A 80 -12.25 -19.00 -3.73
C THR A 80 -13.21 -20.17 -3.82
N GLU A 81 -12.83 -21.22 -4.54
CA GLU A 81 -13.50 -22.52 -4.44
C GLU A 81 -13.45 -22.93 -2.97
N VAL A 82 -14.48 -22.55 -2.23
CA VAL A 82 -14.78 -23.15 -0.94
C VAL A 82 -15.23 -24.55 -1.30
N LEU A 83 -14.25 -25.45 -1.43
CA LEU A 83 -14.47 -26.88 -1.53
C LEU A 83 -15.48 -27.25 -0.45
N TYR A 84 -16.68 -27.62 -0.89
CA TYR A 84 -17.67 -28.44 -0.21
C TYR A 84 -17.38 -28.65 1.28
N ARG A 85 -17.63 -27.64 2.12
CA ARG A 85 -18.00 -27.96 3.49
C ARG A 85 -19.49 -28.22 3.47
N GLU A 86 -19.80 -29.44 3.04
CA GLU A 86 -21.07 -30.14 3.24
C GLU A 86 -21.69 -29.70 4.58
N THR A 87 -22.70 -28.84 4.53
CA THR A 87 -23.66 -28.74 5.63
C THR A 87 -24.71 -29.80 5.34
N PRO A 88 -24.83 -30.86 6.17
CA PRO A 88 -25.90 -31.84 6.00
C PRO A 88 -27.25 -31.13 5.93
N PHE A 89 -28.01 -31.43 4.88
CA PHE A 89 -29.40 -31.03 4.75
C PHE A 89 -30.20 -31.75 5.84
N GLU A 90 -30.69 -31.01 6.84
CA GLU A 90 -31.64 -31.54 7.81
C GLU A 90 -33.06 -31.37 7.23
N PRO A 91 -33.86 -32.45 7.10
CA PRO A 91 -35.15 -32.46 6.41
C PRO A 91 -36.27 -31.72 7.13
#